data_AF-A0A136KW67-F1
#
_entry.id   AF-A0A136KW67-F1
#
_cell.length_a   1.000
_cell.length_b   1.000
_cell.length_c   1.000
_cell.angle_alpha   90.00
_cell.angle_beta   90.00
_cell.angle_gamma   90.00
#
_symmetry.space_group_name_H-M   'P 1'
#
loop_
_entity.id
_entity.type
_entity.pdbx_description
1 polymer ?
#
loop_
_entity_poly.entity_id
_entity_poly.type
_entity_poly.pdbx_seq_one_letter_code
_entity_poly.pdbx_strand_id
1 'polypeptide(L)'
;MRFRRWLLWMTLILLIGAGLRIHAIAADRRFHSDEALFASIARRAAVNGEWMFPDELDKPPLALYLQAFSMAFTGVQVNTANVLDQPYRQGELAARLPALLAGILQIALAGALARRLFENTAVGLVSAFLMALSPLAIGFSATAFTDMPMLAFALAGLYASVCGRWGWAGLWMALAFAAKPQGIIFIPLALLIGVSVGRVTLRQFFALCLPVALAFGLITLWDAARGLSDSLWSLALAHNTPGTADDLSFARGY
;
A
#
# COMPACT_ATOMS: atom_id res chain seq x y z
N MET A 1 -22.49 18.81 -20.10
CA MET A 1 -21.14 19.29 -20.53
C MET A 1 -20.08 19.28 -19.44
N ARG A 2 -20.38 19.66 -18.18
CA ARG A 2 -19.39 19.69 -17.07
C ARG A 2 -18.72 18.34 -16.77
N PHE A 3 -19.46 17.23 -16.79
CA PHE A 3 -18.91 15.90 -16.51
C PHE A 3 -17.89 15.41 -17.55
N ARG A 4 -18.17 15.60 -18.85
CA ARG A 4 -17.24 15.24 -19.93
C ARG A 4 -15.92 16.01 -19.83
N ARG A 5 -15.97 17.30 -19.48
CA ARG A 5 -14.78 18.12 -19.25
C ARG A 5 -13.96 17.63 -18.05
N TRP A 6 -14.61 17.29 -16.94
CA TRP A 6 -13.93 16.70 -15.78
C TRP A 6 -13.19 15.42 -16.16
N LEU A 7 -13.86 14.50 -16.87
CA LEU A 7 -13.24 13.24 -17.28
C LEU A 7 -12.02 13.48 -18.18
N LEU A 8 -12.14 14.36 -19.18
CA LEU A 8 -11.03 14.70 -20.05
C LEU A 8 -9.82 15.20 -19.26
N TRP A 9 -10.01 16.18 -18.37
CA TRP A 9 -8.93 16.72 -17.56
C TRP A 9 -8.35 15.69 -16.58
N MET A 10 -9.18 14.85 -15.96
CA MET A 10 -8.69 13.75 -15.13
C MET A 10 -7.86 12.75 -15.91
N THR A 11 -8.30 12.38 -17.12
CA THR A 11 -7.52 11.48 -17.98
C THR A 11 -6.17 12.10 -18.31
N LEU A 12 -6.11 13.38 -18.69
CA LEU A 12 -4.84 14.06 -18.96
C LEU A 12 -3.92 14.09 -17.73
N ILE A 13 -4.46 14.42 -16.56
CA ILE A 13 -3.69 14.46 -15.30
C ILE A 13 -3.18 13.05 -14.94
N LEU A 14 -4.00 12.01 -15.10
CA LEU A 14 -3.60 10.63 -14.87
C LEU A 14 -2.51 10.18 -15.84
N LEU A 15 -2.59 10.55 -17.12
CA LEU A 15 -1.57 10.22 -18.10
C LEU A 15 -0.23 10.91 -17.77
N ILE A 16 -0.27 12.20 -17.38
CA ILE A 16 0.92 12.92 -16.93
C ILE A 16 1.51 12.25 -15.69
N GLY A 17 0.69 12.01 -14.66
CA GLY A 17 1.15 11.41 -13.41
C GLY A 17 1.65 9.96 -13.56
N ALA A 18 1.05 9.18 -14.46
CA ALA A 18 1.52 7.86 -14.83
C ALA A 18 2.86 7.94 -15.58
N GLY A 19 2.99 8.84 -16.56
CA GLY A 19 4.24 9.07 -17.29
C GLY A 19 5.41 9.43 -16.36
N LEU A 20 5.18 10.31 -15.38
CA LEU A 20 6.20 10.68 -14.39
C LEU A 20 6.64 9.49 -13.51
N ARG A 21 5.69 8.65 -13.08
CA ARG A 21 5.99 7.46 -12.25
C ARG A 21 6.66 6.35 -13.06
N ILE A 22 6.26 6.16 -14.32
CA ILE A 22 6.90 5.25 -15.27
C ILE A 22 8.33 5.72 -15.58
N HIS A 23 8.55 7.03 -15.71
CA HIS A 23 9.90 7.56 -15.85
C HIS A 23 10.75 7.29 -14.61
N ALA A 24 10.19 7.48 -13.41
CA ALA A 24 10.90 7.25 -12.15
C ALA A 24 11.26 5.77 -11.89
N ILE A 25 10.41 4.82 -12.29
CA ILE A 25 10.68 3.37 -12.17
C ILE A 25 11.65 2.87 -13.25
N ALA A 26 11.69 3.52 -14.42
CA ALA A 26 12.61 3.19 -15.51
C ALA A 26 14.04 3.69 -15.29
N ALA A 27 14.26 4.57 -14.31
CA ALA A 27 15.59 4.98 -13.89
C ALA A 27 16.39 3.76 -13.38
N ASP A 28 17.66 3.63 -13.79
CA ASP A 28 18.53 2.52 -13.41
C ASP A 28 18.94 2.60 -11.93
N ARG A 29 18.01 2.19 -11.05
CA ARG A 29 18.17 2.18 -9.60
C ARG A 29 17.90 0.79 -9.05
N ARG A 30 18.93 0.21 -8.44
CA ARG A 30 18.82 -1.04 -7.67
C ARG A 30 17.95 -0.85 -6.45
N PHE A 31 17.52 -1.96 -5.85
CA PHE A 31 16.75 -1.94 -4.62
C PHE A 31 17.51 -1.27 -3.48
N HIS A 32 16.79 -0.45 -2.73
CA HIS A 32 17.13 -0.13 -1.35
C HIS A 32 17.15 -1.41 -0.48
N SER A 33 17.83 -1.40 0.67
CA SER A 33 17.89 -2.56 1.59
C SER A 33 16.50 -3.13 1.90
N ASP A 34 15.58 -2.26 2.29
CA ASP A 34 14.23 -2.65 2.67
C ASP A 34 13.40 -3.12 1.46
N GLU A 35 13.64 -2.58 0.27
CA GLU A 35 13.02 -3.09 -0.96
C GLU A 35 13.51 -4.52 -1.24
N ALA A 36 14.82 -4.75 -1.11
CA ALA A 36 15.42 -6.06 -1.34
C ALA A 36 14.91 -7.09 -0.32
N LEU A 37 14.72 -6.69 0.94
CA LEU A 37 14.14 -7.53 1.99
C LEU A 37 12.70 -7.95 1.65
N PHE A 38 11.81 -7.01 1.33
CA PHE A 38 10.42 -7.37 1.00
C PHE A 38 10.32 -8.15 -0.31
N ALA A 39 11.11 -7.78 -1.31
CA ALA A 39 11.12 -8.43 -2.60
C ALA A 39 11.68 -9.86 -2.54
N SER A 40 12.67 -10.15 -1.68
CA SER A 40 13.23 -11.50 -1.53
C SER A 40 12.19 -12.47 -0.95
N ILE A 41 11.46 -12.03 0.08
CA ILE A 41 10.36 -12.81 0.69
C ILE A 41 9.23 -13.02 -0.33
N ALA A 42 8.84 -11.97 -1.05
CA ALA A 42 7.81 -12.06 -2.09
C ALA A 42 8.23 -12.99 -3.26
N ARG A 43 9.51 -12.96 -3.66
CA ARG A 43 10.07 -13.82 -4.70
C ARG A 43 10.00 -15.30 -4.32
N ARG A 44 10.27 -15.65 -3.07
CA ARG A 44 10.14 -17.03 -2.57
C ARG A 44 8.73 -17.57 -2.74
N ALA A 45 7.71 -16.77 -2.43
CA ALA A 45 6.33 -17.15 -2.70
C ALA A 45 6.07 -17.33 -4.21
N ALA A 46 6.52 -16.38 -5.03
CA ALA A 46 6.28 -16.40 -6.47
C ALA A 46 7.00 -17.54 -7.23
N VAL A 47 8.24 -17.86 -6.85
CA VAL A 47 9.11 -18.83 -7.54
C VAL A 47 9.05 -20.21 -6.90
N ASN A 48 9.07 -20.29 -5.56
CA ASN A 48 9.17 -21.55 -4.82
C ASN A 48 7.81 -22.03 -4.27
N GLY A 49 6.76 -21.22 -4.34
CA GLY A 49 5.45 -21.53 -3.78
C GLY A 49 5.34 -21.39 -2.26
N GLU A 50 6.28 -20.68 -1.63
CA GLU A 50 6.34 -20.49 -0.17
C GLU A 50 5.40 -19.36 0.31
N TRP A 51 4.10 -19.50 0.04
CA TRP A 51 3.07 -18.48 0.27
C TRP A 51 2.79 -18.14 1.74
N MET A 52 3.31 -18.92 2.68
CA MET A 52 3.18 -18.61 4.12
C MET A 52 4.34 -17.75 4.65
N PHE A 53 5.28 -17.33 3.80
CA PHE A 53 6.44 -16.52 4.17
C PHE A 53 7.20 -17.12 5.37
N PRO A 54 8.10 -18.09 5.17
CA PRO A 54 8.76 -18.78 6.28
C PRO A 54 9.83 -17.93 7.01
N ASP A 55 10.16 -16.74 6.51
CA ASP A 55 11.11 -15.81 7.14
C ASP A 55 10.40 -14.91 8.16
N GLU A 56 11.09 -14.49 9.22
CA GLU A 56 10.56 -13.53 10.20
C GLU A 56 10.07 -12.23 9.53
N LEU A 57 8.91 -11.73 9.97
CA LEU A 57 8.26 -10.58 9.34
C LEU A 57 7.66 -9.65 10.41
N ASP A 58 8.03 -8.38 10.36
CA ASP A 58 7.57 -7.34 11.28
C ASP A 58 6.43 -6.47 10.68
N LYS A 59 5.98 -6.80 9.46
CA LYS A 59 4.89 -6.11 8.75
C LYS A 59 3.75 -7.04 8.38
N PRO A 60 2.51 -6.55 8.35
CA PRO A 60 1.36 -7.26 7.79
C PRO A 60 1.59 -7.72 6.34
N PRO A 61 0.99 -8.84 5.93
CA PRO A 61 1.44 -9.57 4.74
C PRO A 61 0.88 -9.04 3.42
N LEU A 62 -0.14 -8.17 3.41
CA LEU A 62 -0.86 -7.83 2.17
C LEU A 62 0.06 -7.21 1.13
N ALA A 63 0.95 -6.31 1.52
CA ALA A 63 1.85 -5.67 0.57
C ALA A 63 2.85 -6.67 -0.04
N LEU A 64 3.34 -7.63 0.75
CA LEU A 64 4.21 -8.71 0.27
C LEU A 64 3.45 -9.65 -0.66
N TYR A 65 2.19 -9.97 -0.36
CA TYR A 65 1.34 -10.73 -1.26
C TYR A 65 1.11 -10.01 -2.59
N LEU A 66 0.85 -8.70 -2.57
CA LEU A 66 0.72 -7.92 -3.81
C LEU A 66 2.01 -7.96 -4.65
N GLN A 67 3.18 -7.90 -4.02
CA GLN A 67 4.47 -8.07 -4.70
C GLN A 67 4.62 -9.48 -5.26
N ALA A 68 4.35 -10.52 -4.47
CA ALA A 68 4.46 -11.92 -4.88
C ALA A 68 3.54 -12.24 -6.07
N PHE A 69 2.29 -11.75 -6.04
CA PHE A 69 1.37 -11.87 -7.17
C PHE A 69 1.90 -11.15 -8.40
N SER A 70 2.34 -9.90 -8.24
CA SER A 70 2.92 -9.13 -9.35
C SER A 70 4.11 -9.86 -9.99
N MET A 71 5.01 -10.40 -9.18
CA MET A 71 6.13 -11.23 -9.62
C MET A 71 5.68 -12.49 -10.34
N ALA A 72 4.75 -13.25 -9.77
CA ALA A 72 4.24 -14.48 -10.37
C ALA A 72 3.62 -14.26 -11.76
N PHE A 73 2.94 -13.13 -11.97
CA PHE A 73 2.29 -12.80 -13.25
C PHE A 73 3.19 -12.11 -14.27
N THR A 74 4.22 -11.36 -13.83
CA THR A 74 4.96 -10.45 -14.73
C THR A 74 6.48 -10.59 -14.69
N GLY A 75 7.03 -11.28 -13.68
CA GLY A 75 8.47 -11.39 -13.49
C GLY A 75 9.03 -12.83 -13.49
N VAL A 76 8.22 -13.83 -13.16
CA VAL A 76 8.64 -15.24 -13.17
C VAL A 76 8.61 -15.80 -14.58
N GLN A 77 9.67 -16.48 -14.97
CA GLN A 77 9.82 -17.12 -16.27
C GLN A 77 10.57 -18.45 -16.14
N VAL A 78 10.43 -19.33 -17.13
CA VAL A 78 11.19 -20.59 -17.19
C VAL A 78 12.53 -20.31 -17.89
N ASN A 79 13.64 -20.62 -17.22
CA ASN A 79 14.97 -20.43 -17.79
C ASN A 79 15.35 -21.57 -18.76
N THR A 80 16.53 -21.48 -19.38
CA THR A 80 17.03 -22.50 -20.32
C THR A 80 17.25 -23.88 -19.70
N ALA A 81 17.35 -23.96 -18.37
CA ALA A 81 17.43 -25.22 -17.62
C ALA A 81 16.05 -25.78 -17.24
N ASN A 82 14.96 -25.20 -17.76
CA ASN A 82 13.58 -25.58 -17.47
C ASN A 82 13.19 -25.43 -15.98
N VAL A 83 13.80 -24.46 -15.29
CA VAL A 83 13.51 -24.11 -13.89
C VAL A 83 12.86 -22.74 -13.83
N LEU A 84 11.90 -22.55 -12.92
CA LEU A 84 11.34 -21.24 -12.63
C LEU A 84 12.42 -20.32 -12.08
N ASP A 85 12.58 -19.18 -12.71
CA ASP A 85 13.54 -18.15 -12.33
C ASP A 85 12.93 -16.76 -12.54
N GLN A 86 13.58 -15.74 -11.98
CA GLN A 86 13.20 -14.36 -12.11
C GLN A 86 14.44 -13.52 -12.37
N PRO A 87 14.64 -13.03 -13.62
CA PRO A 87 15.73 -12.12 -13.93
C PRO A 87 15.66 -10.87 -13.07
N TYR A 88 16.81 -10.41 -12.57
CA TYR A 88 16.87 -9.32 -11.62
C TYR A 88 16.13 -8.05 -12.09
N ARG A 89 16.29 -7.62 -13.35
CA ARG A 89 15.60 -6.40 -13.87
C ARG A 89 14.08 -6.56 -13.93
N GLN A 90 13.59 -7.71 -14.38
CA GLN A 90 12.16 -7.97 -14.47
C GLN A 90 11.56 -8.16 -13.07
N GLY A 91 12.29 -8.83 -12.17
CA GLY A 91 11.91 -8.97 -10.77
C GLY A 91 11.82 -7.63 -10.05
N GLU A 92 12.79 -6.73 -10.26
CA GLU A 92 12.76 -5.38 -9.72
C GLU A 92 11.54 -4.59 -10.19
N LEU A 93 11.25 -4.62 -11.49
CA LEU A 93 10.07 -3.99 -12.06
C LEU A 93 8.76 -4.59 -11.49
N ALA A 94 8.67 -5.91 -11.46
CA ALA A 94 7.50 -6.63 -10.96
C ALA A 94 7.26 -6.33 -9.47
N ALA A 95 8.30 -6.28 -8.63
CA ALA A 95 8.18 -5.93 -7.21
C ALA A 95 7.61 -4.52 -7.00
N ARG A 96 7.98 -3.58 -7.87
CA ARG A 96 7.60 -2.16 -7.78
C ARG A 96 6.23 -1.86 -8.40
N LEU A 97 5.70 -2.76 -9.24
CA LEU A 97 4.43 -2.55 -9.95
C LEU A 97 3.22 -2.28 -9.03
N PRO A 98 3.03 -2.96 -7.88
CA PRO A 98 1.95 -2.63 -6.95
C PRO A 98 2.02 -1.17 -6.46
N ALA A 99 3.22 -0.68 -6.12
CA ALA A 99 3.42 0.69 -5.67
C ALA A 99 3.19 1.70 -6.79
N LEU A 100 3.63 1.38 -8.02
CA LEU A 100 3.37 2.18 -9.21
C LEU A 100 1.87 2.37 -9.45
N LEU A 101 1.12 1.27 -9.47
CA LEU A 101 -0.33 1.29 -9.69
C LEU A 101 -1.07 2.01 -8.56
N ALA A 102 -0.66 1.75 -7.31
CA ALA A 102 -1.20 2.45 -6.15
C ALA A 102 -0.96 3.96 -6.25
N GLY A 103 0.24 4.38 -6.65
CA GLY A 103 0.59 5.79 -6.85
C GLY A 103 -0.26 6.49 -7.92
N ILE A 104 -0.58 5.80 -9.02
CA ILE A 104 -1.50 6.32 -10.04
C ILE A 104 -2.93 6.40 -9.50
N LEU A 105 -3.38 5.36 -8.77
CA LEU A 105 -4.70 5.34 -8.16
C LEU A 105 -4.89 6.48 -7.15
N GLN A 106 -3.86 6.82 -6.37
CA GLN A 106 -3.89 7.95 -5.43
C GLN A 106 -4.22 9.28 -6.12
N ILE A 107 -3.81 9.50 -7.37
CA ILE A 107 -4.15 10.72 -8.14
C ILE A 107 -5.67 10.82 -8.34
N ALA A 108 -6.28 9.73 -8.82
CA ALA A 108 -7.73 9.68 -9.04
C ALA A 108 -8.50 9.84 -7.72
N LEU A 109 -8.05 9.16 -6.67
CA LEU A 109 -8.68 9.22 -5.34
C LEU A 109 -8.56 10.62 -4.72
N ALA A 110 -7.40 11.27 -4.80
CA ALA A 110 -7.19 12.63 -4.28
C ALA A 110 -8.11 13.64 -4.98
N GLY A 111 -8.25 13.53 -6.30
CA GLY A 111 -9.16 14.38 -7.06
C GLY A 111 -10.63 14.10 -6.75
N ALA A 112 -11.03 12.83 -6.66
CA ALA A 112 -12.39 12.43 -6.33
C ALA A 112 -12.80 12.86 -4.91
N LEU A 113 -11.91 12.65 -3.93
CA LEU A 113 -12.08 13.05 -2.54
C LEU A 113 -12.25 14.56 -2.41
N ALA A 114 -11.34 15.35 -2.97
CA ALA A 114 -11.41 16.80 -2.91
C ALA A 114 -12.66 17.34 -3.62
N ARG A 115 -13.00 16.82 -4.81
CA ARG A 115 -14.23 17.20 -5.51
C ARG A 115 -15.48 16.92 -4.68
N ARG A 116 -15.51 15.81 -3.96
CA ARG A 116 -16.66 15.42 -3.13
C ARG A 116 -16.75 16.26 -1.86
N LEU A 117 -15.63 16.54 -1.20
CA LEU A 117 -15.57 17.34 0.03
C LEU A 117 -15.97 18.80 -0.20
N PHE A 118 -15.49 19.40 -1.28
CA PHE A 118 -15.70 20.82 -1.56
C PHE A 118 -16.82 21.08 -2.57
N GLU A 119 -17.47 20.03 -3.07
CA GLU A 119 -18.46 20.07 -4.15
C GLU A 119 -18.00 20.86 -5.39
N ASN A 120 -16.69 20.96 -5.59
CA ASN A 120 -16.07 21.84 -6.57
C ASN A 120 -15.15 21.05 -7.51
N THR A 121 -15.47 21.13 -8.80
CA THR A 121 -14.71 20.44 -9.86
C THR A 121 -13.29 20.97 -9.98
N ALA A 122 -13.08 22.28 -9.86
CA ALA A 122 -11.74 22.87 -9.96
C ALA A 122 -10.83 22.42 -8.81
N VAL A 123 -11.35 22.39 -7.58
CA VAL A 123 -10.62 21.92 -6.39
C VAL A 123 -10.21 20.46 -6.55
N GLY A 124 -11.11 19.62 -7.09
CA GLY A 124 -10.78 18.24 -7.45
C GLY A 124 -9.65 18.12 -8.48
N LEU A 125 -9.67 18.95 -9.53
CA LEU A 125 -8.65 18.93 -10.58
C LEU A 125 -7.30 19.38 -10.02
N VAL A 126 -7.28 20.45 -9.21
CA VAL A 126 -6.07 20.95 -8.56
C VAL A 126 -5.48 19.90 -7.61
N SER A 127 -6.31 19.27 -6.78
CA SER A 127 -5.87 18.20 -5.87
C SER A 127 -5.20 17.04 -6.61
N ALA A 128 -5.85 16.53 -7.67
CA ALA A 128 -5.27 15.47 -8.49
C ALA A 128 -3.99 15.93 -9.20
N PHE A 129 -3.93 17.15 -9.72
CA PHE A 129 -2.75 17.69 -10.37
C PHE A 129 -1.57 17.81 -9.40
N LEU A 130 -1.80 18.32 -8.19
CA LEU A 130 -0.78 18.38 -7.13
C LEU A 130 -0.30 16.98 -6.72
N MET A 131 -1.21 16.00 -6.62
CA MET A 131 -0.85 14.60 -6.35
C MET A 131 -0.05 13.96 -7.51
N ALA A 132 -0.37 14.31 -8.75
CA ALA A 132 0.34 13.85 -9.93
C ALA A 132 1.79 14.37 -9.96
N LEU A 133 2.00 15.63 -9.56
CA LEU A 133 3.30 16.31 -9.54
C LEU A 133 4.10 16.17 -8.25
N SER A 134 3.53 15.58 -7.19
CA SER A 134 4.20 15.44 -5.89
C SER A 134 5.52 14.64 -6.02
N PRO A 135 6.69 15.26 -5.75
CA PRO A 135 7.99 14.58 -5.87
C PRO A 135 8.09 13.36 -4.97
N LEU A 136 7.53 13.45 -3.76
CA LEU A 136 7.49 12.35 -2.80
C LEU A 136 6.64 11.20 -3.35
N ALA A 137 5.44 11.49 -3.86
CA ALA A 137 4.57 10.45 -4.40
C ALA A 137 5.20 9.78 -5.64
N ILE A 138 5.85 10.56 -6.52
CA ILE A 138 6.57 10.02 -7.68
C ILE A 138 7.72 9.11 -7.24
N GLY A 139 8.55 9.57 -6.30
CA GLY A 139 9.70 8.83 -5.79
C GLY A 139 9.31 7.50 -5.17
N PHE A 140 8.33 7.50 -4.25
CA PHE A 140 7.88 6.28 -3.58
C PHE A 140 7.07 5.34 -4.49
N SER A 141 6.36 5.86 -5.51
CA SER A 141 5.70 5.01 -6.51
C SER A 141 6.68 4.16 -7.33
N ALA A 142 7.96 4.52 -7.34
CA ALA A 142 9.03 3.79 -8.00
C ALA A 142 9.81 2.86 -7.05
N THR A 143 9.28 2.56 -5.86
CA THR A 143 9.91 1.68 -4.85
C THR A 143 9.03 0.48 -4.54
N ALA A 144 9.62 -0.61 -4.05
CA ALA A 144 8.91 -1.80 -3.55
C ALA A 144 8.52 -1.67 -2.06
N PHE A 145 8.30 -0.44 -1.58
CA PHE A 145 7.82 -0.20 -0.21
C PHE A 145 6.32 -0.47 -0.06
N THR A 146 5.91 -0.72 1.18
CA THR A 146 4.51 -1.05 1.52
C THR A 146 3.62 0.20 1.65
N ASP A 147 4.21 1.39 1.64
CA ASP A 147 3.58 2.69 1.84
C ASP A 147 2.56 3.05 0.76
N MET A 148 2.88 2.82 -0.52
CA MET A 148 2.03 3.28 -1.62
C MET A 148 0.69 2.55 -1.67
N PRO A 149 0.64 1.20 -1.55
CA PRO A 149 -0.63 0.49 -1.37
C PRO A 149 -1.41 0.93 -0.13
N MET A 150 -0.73 1.10 1.03
CA MET A 150 -1.37 1.57 2.25
C MET A 150 -2.07 2.92 2.05
N LEU A 151 -1.38 3.91 1.47
CA LEU A 151 -1.93 5.24 1.23
C LEU A 151 -3.07 5.24 0.22
N ALA A 152 -2.98 4.41 -0.83
CA ALA A 152 -4.07 4.26 -1.80
C ALA A 152 -5.34 3.69 -1.14
N PHE A 153 -5.21 2.64 -0.33
CA PHE A 153 -6.34 2.07 0.41
C PHE A 153 -6.89 3.06 1.45
N ALA A 154 -6.02 3.78 2.18
CA ALA A 154 -6.44 4.80 3.11
C ALA A 154 -7.26 5.90 2.41
N LEU A 155 -6.79 6.44 1.28
CA LEU A 155 -7.53 7.43 0.49
C LEU A 155 -8.87 6.89 -0.04
N ALA A 156 -8.92 5.63 -0.47
CA ALA A 156 -10.17 4.99 -0.88
C ALA A 156 -11.17 4.88 0.28
N GLY A 157 -10.69 4.58 1.49
CA GLY A 157 -11.51 4.55 2.70
C GLY A 157 -12.03 5.94 3.08
N LEU A 158 -11.19 6.97 3.03
CA LEU A 158 -11.61 8.36 3.27
C LEU A 158 -12.68 8.79 2.25
N TYR A 159 -12.46 8.50 0.97
CA TYR A 159 -13.45 8.77 -0.08
C TYR A 159 -14.78 8.05 0.18
N ALA A 160 -14.74 6.78 0.57
CA ALA A 160 -15.95 6.01 0.92
C ALA A 160 -16.68 6.61 2.13
N SER A 161 -15.96 7.11 3.14
CA SER A 161 -16.55 7.81 4.29
C SER A 161 -17.31 9.06 3.87
N VAL A 162 -16.74 9.89 2.98
CA VAL A 162 -17.39 11.11 2.45
C VAL A 162 -18.63 10.75 1.64
N CYS A 163 -18.62 9.60 0.97
CA CYS A 163 -19.79 9.07 0.27
C CYS A 163 -20.83 8.43 1.21
N GLY A 164 -20.61 8.38 2.53
CA GLY A 164 -21.49 7.73 3.49
C GLY A 164 -21.51 6.19 3.38
N ARG A 165 -20.52 5.60 2.70
CA ARG A 165 -20.39 4.15 2.46
C ARG A 165 -19.50 3.50 3.52
N TRP A 166 -19.93 3.55 4.77
CA TRP A 166 -19.13 3.19 5.95
C TRP A 166 -18.55 1.77 5.95
N GLY A 167 -19.30 0.77 5.48
CA GLY A 167 -18.77 -0.60 5.34
C GLY A 167 -17.62 -0.71 4.36
N TRP A 168 -17.70 0.02 3.23
CA TRP A 168 -16.61 0.12 2.27
C TRP A 168 -15.44 0.93 2.81
N ALA A 169 -15.71 1.99 3.57
CA ALA A 169 -14.66 2.73 4.27
C ALA A 169 -13.88 1.79 5.22
N GLY A 170 -14.59 0.98 6.00
CA GLY A 170 -13.97 -0.01 6.89
C GLY A 170 -13.14 -1.03 6.14
N LEU A 171 -13.66 -1.57 5.03
CA LEU A 171 -12.92 -2.53 4.19
C LEU A 171 -11.62 -1.93 3.66
N TRP A 172 -11.66 -0.71 3.13
CA TRP A 172 -10.46 -0.04 2.63
C TRP A 172 -9.47 0.29 3.76
N MET A 173 -9.95 0.68 4.94
CA MET A 173 -9.09 0.89 6.13
C MET A 173 -8.44 -0.43 6.60
N ALA A 174 -9.18 -1.53 6.53
CA ALA A 174 -8.67 -2.86 6.84
C ALA A 174 -7.56 -3.29 5.86
N LEU A 175 -7.73 -3.02 4.57
CA LEU A 175 -6.69 -3.24 3.56
C LEU A 175 -5.47 -2.32 3.77
N ALA A 176 -5.68 -1.05 4.14
CA ALA A 176 -4.58 -0.15 4.48
C ALA A 176 -3.76 -0.70 5.66
N PHE A 177 -4.44 -1.09 6.74
CA PHE A 177 -3.83 -1.72 7.91
C PHE A 177 -3.08 -3.02 7.54
N ALA A 178 -3.70 -3.87 6.74
CA ALA A 178 -3.12 -5.14 6.29
C ALA A 178 -1.93 -4.96 5.33
N ALA A 179 -1.80 -3.80 4.68
CA ALA A 179 -0.60 -3.45 3.90
C ALA A 179 0.51 -2.91 4.79
N LYS A 180 0.17 -2.11 5.81
CA LYS A 180 1.11 -1.48 6.74
C LYS A 180 0.37 -1.01 8.01
N PRO A 181 0.85 -1.30 9.23
CA PRO A 181 0.09 -1.07 10.47
C PRO A 181 -0.29 0.41 10.68
N GLN A 182 0.55 1.33 10.19
CA GLN A 182 0.31 2.77 10.21
C GLN A 182 -0.99 3.18 9.50
N GLY A 183 -1.58 2.32 8.66
CA GLY A 183 -2.90 2.53 8.06
C GLY A 183 -4.01 2.78 9.08
N ILE A 184 -3.86 2.30 10.33
CA ILE A 184 -4.83 2.52 11.40
C ILE A 184 -5.01 4.01 11.77
N ILE A 185 -3.98 4.84 11.53
CA ILE A 185 -3.99 6.27 11.82
C ILE A 185 -5.06 7.02 11.00
N PHE A 186 -5.50 6.44 9.87
CA PHE A 186 -6.53 7.04 9.04
C PHE A 186 -7.96 6.78 9.53
N ILE A 187 -8.19 5.89 10.49
CA ILE A 187 -9.54 5.58 11.01
C ILE A 187 -10.16 6.78 11.74
N PRO A 188 -9.48 7.45 12.69
CA PRO A 188 -10.00 8.67 13.29
C PRO A 188 -10.29 9.75 12.23
N LEU A 189 -9.43 9.90 11.23
CA LEU A 189 -9.64 10.85 10.15
C LEU A 189 -10.88 10.50 9.30
N ALA A 190 -11.10 9.22 9.01
CA ALA A 190 -12.28 8.74 8.29
C ALA A 190 -13.58 9.05 9.05
N LEU A 191 -13.56 8.91 10.38
CA LEU A 191 -14.67 9.30 11.25
C LEU A 191 -14.88 10.82 11.23
N LEU A 192 -13.83 11.61 11.45
CA LEU A 192 -13.90 13.08 11.46
C LEU A 192 -14.45 13.65 10.15
N ILE A 193 -13.96 13.13 9.02
CA ILE A 193 -14.47 13.55 7.71
C ILE A 193 -15.94 13.16 7.55
N GLY A 194 -16.32 11.94 7.92
CA GLY A 194 -17.73 11.53 7.82
C GLY A 194 -18.65 12.36 8.73
N VAL A 195 -18.19 12.72 9.93
CA VAL A 195 -18.89 13.65 10.85
C VAL A 195 -19.05 15.04 10.22
N SER A 196 -18.03 15.54 9.51
CA SER A 196 -18.08 16.85 8.87
C SER A 196 -19.11 16.94 7.74
N VAL A 197 -19.46 15.81 7.13
CA VAL A 197 -20.47 15.71 6.05
C VAL A 197 -21.87 15.39 6.59
N GLY A 198 -21.98 14.80 7.78
CA GLY A 198 -23.26 14.49 8.40
C GLY A 198 -23.13 13.73 9.73
N ARG A 199 -24.26 13.42 10.38
CA ARG A 199 -24.23 12.66 11.65
C ARG A 199 -23.83 11.21 11.41
N VAL A 200 -22.91 10.72 12.23
CA VAL A 200 -22.51 9.31 12.25
C VAL A 200 -23.32 8.56 13.28
N THR A 201 -24.01 7.51 12.84
CA THR A 201 -24.76 6.61 13.72
C THR A 201 -23.87 5.49 14.27
N LEU A 202 -24.27 4.86 15.38
CA LEU A 202 -23.55 3.70 15.94
C LEU A 202 -23.38 2.57 14.91
N ARG A 203 -24.41 2.30 14.10
CA ARG A 203 -24.34 1.31 13.02
C ARG A 203 -23.23 1.61 12.02
N GLN A 204 -23.06 2.89 11.67
CA GLN A 204 -22.03 3.33 10.73
C GLN A 204 -20.62 3.27 11.34
N PHE A 205 -20.51 3.61 12.63
CA PHE A 205 -19.26 3.42 13.39
C PHE A 205 -18.84 1.95 13.38
N PHE A 206 -19.73 1.02 13.71
CA PHE A 206 -19.41 -0.42 13.66
C PHE A 206 -19.12 -0.91 12.25
N ALA A 207 -19.82 -0.39 11.23
CA ALA A 207 -19.53 -0.73 9.84
C ALA A 207 -18.12 -0.30 9.39
N LEU A 208 -17.57 0.78 9.97
CA LEU A 208 -16.18 1.19 9.75
C LEU A 208 -15.18 0.32 10.53
N CYS A 209 -15.45 0.07 11.81
CA CYS A 209 -14.49 -0.58 12.71
C CYS A 209 -14.44 -2.11 12.56
N LEU A 210 -15.57 -2.75 12.24
CA LEU A 210 -15.65 -4.22 12.19
C LEU A 210 -14.69 -4.83 11.16
N PRO A 211 -14.59 -4.35 9.90
CA PRO A 211 -13.62 -4.91 8.95
C PRO A 211 -12.16 -4.79 9.42
N VAL A 212 -11.80 -3.70 10.11
CA VAL A 212 -10.46 -3.50 10.65
C VAL A 212 -10.17 -4.49 11.77
N ALA A 213 -11.11 -4.68 12.69
CA ALA A 213 -10.99 -5.66 13.76
C ALA A 213 -10.88 -7.09 13.21
N LEU A 214 -11.65 -7.41 12.16
CA LEU A 214 -11.55 -8.69 11.46
C LEU A 214 -10.19 -8.86 10.78
N ALA A 215 -9.66 -7.83 10.12
CA ALA A 215 -8.32 -7.89 9.53
C ALA A 215 -7.24 -8.11 10.58
N PHE A 216 -7.32 -7.45 11.74
CA PHE A 216 -6.41 -7.69 12.86
C PHE A 216 -6.44 -9.15 13.32
N GLY A 217 -7.64 -9.71 13.52
CA GLY A 217 -7.81 -11.12 13.89
C GLY A 217 -7.26 -12.07 12.82
N LEU A 218 -7.54 -11.81 11.55
CA LEU A 218 -7.04 -12.62 10.43
C LEU A 218 -5.52 -12.57 10.30
N ILE A 219 -4.90 -11.41 10.46
CA ILE A 219 -3.44 -11.27 10.43
C ILE A 219 -2.80 -12.01 11.61
N THR A 220 -3.41 -11.93 12.79
CA THR A 220 -2.91 -12.64 13.98
C THR A 220 -3.03 -14.15 13.81
N LEU A 221 -4.14 -14.63 13.25
CA LEU A 221 -4.34 -16.05 12.96
C LEU A 221 -3.38 -16.54 11.87
N TRP A 222 -3.19 -15.73 10.82
CA TRP A 222 -2.24 -16.00 9.76
C TRP A 222 -0.82 -16.11 10.31
N ASP A 223 -0.43 -15.19 11.19
CA ASP A 223 0.89 -15.19 11.83
C ASP A 223 1.10 -16.42 12.71
N ALA A 224 0.12 -16.76 13.54
CA ALA A 224 0.14 -17.98 14.36
C ALA A 224 0.24 -19.26 13.50
N ALA A 225 -0.43 -19.29 12.34
CA ALA A 225 -0.41 -20.44 11.44
C ALA A 225 0.95 -20.65 10.75
N ARG A 226 1.86 -19.67 10.76
CA ARG A 226 3.22 -19.82 10.23
C ARG A 226 4.12 -20.63 11.16
N GLY A 227 3.75 -20.74 12.44
CA GLY A 227 4.48 -21.54 13.43
C GLY A 227 5.89 -21.04 13.72
N LEU A 228 6.18 -19.75 13.51
CA LEU A 228 7.47 -19.14 13.83
C LEU A 228 7.57 -18.86 15.34
N SER A 229 8.81 -18.82 15.86
CA SER A 229 9.08 -18.55 17.28
C SER A 229 8.63 -17.16 17.69
N ASP A 230 8.89 -16.18 16.84
CA ASP A 230 8.59 -14.78 17.08
C ASP A 230 7.39 -14.34 16.26
N SER A 231 6.40 -13.78 16.95
CA SER A 231 5.23 -13.21 16.30
C SER A 231 5.58 -11.91 15.56
N LEU A 232 4.80 -11.60 14.53
CA LEU A 232 4.87 -10.33 13.82
C LEU A 232 4.76 -9.14 14.78
N TRP A 233 3.90 -9.26 15.80
CA TRP A 233 3.67 -8.20 16.77
C TRP A 233 4.86 -7.99 17.72
N SER A 234 5.51 -9.07 18.17
CA SER A 234 6.71 -8.98 19.03
C SER A 234 7.90 -8.40 18.27
N LEU A 235 8.13 -8.84 17.03
CA LEU A 235 9.17 -8.28 16.16
C LEU A 235 8.91 -6.80 15.85
N ALA A 236 7.67 -6.44 15.51
CA ALA A 236 7.29 -5.06 15.26
C ALA A 236 7.52 -4.16 16.49
N LEU A 237 7.25 -4.66 17.70
CA LEU A 237 7.55 -3.93 18.92
C LEU A 237 9.06 -3.78 19.11
N ALA A 238 9.81 -4.88 19.00
CA ALA A 238 11.27 -4.90 19.19
C ALA A 238 12.01 -3.92 18.26
N HIS A 239 11.63 -3.87 16.98
CA HIS A 239 12.25 -2.98 16.00
C HIS A 239 11.85 -1.51 16.14
N ASN A 240 10.77 -1.19 16.86
CA ASN A 240 10.27 0.19 17.00
C ASN A 240 10.42 0.74 18.44
N THR A 241 10.97 -0.04 19.37
CA THR A 241 11.37 0.43 20.71
C THR A 241 12.83 0.85 20.69
N PRO A 242 13.15 2.15 20.77
CA PRO A 242 14.55 2.59 20.86
C PRO A 242 15.20 2.11 22.17
N GLY A 243 16.38 1.48 22.10
CA GLY A 243 17.18 1.06 23.26
C GLY A 243 17.08 -0.40 23.70
N THR A 244 16.56 -1.31 22.87
CA THR A 244 16.63 -2.76 23.10
C THR A 244 18.03 -3.31 22.77
N ALA A 245 18.40 -4.44 23.38
CA ALA A 245 19.78 -4.93 23.48
C ALA A 245 20.54 -5.18 22.15
N ASP A 246 19.86 -5.22 21.01
CA ASP A 246 20.49 -5.33 19.69
C ASP A 246 21.17 -4.04 19.22
N ASP A 247 20.79 -2.87 19.76
CA ASP A 247 21.55 -1.63 19.55
C ASP A 247 22.97 -1.71 20.16
N LEU A 248 23.17 -2.58 21.15
CA LEU A 248 24.47 -2.79 21.80
C LEU A 248 25.30 -3.91 21.18
N SER A 249 24.71 -4.80 20.39
CA SER A 249 25.44 -5.86 19.67
C SER A 249 26.00 -5.34 18.34
N PHE A 250 25.28 -4.44 17.66
CA PHE A 250 25.78 -3.75 16.46
C PHE A 250 26.91 -2.75 16.78
N ALA A 251 26.88 -2.13 17.97
CA ALA A 251 27.91 -1.20 18.43
C ALA A 251 29.22 -1.86 18.93
N ARG A 252 29.27 -3.19 19.06
CA ARG A 252 30.46 -3.95 19.50
C ARG A 252 31.14 -4.74 18.38
N GLY A 253 30.71 -4.55 17.14
CA GLY A 253 31.21 -5.25 15.95
C GLY A 253 32.14 -4.45 15.04
N TYR A 254 32.82 -3.42 15.55
CA TYR A 254 33.90 -2.69 14.87
C TYR A 254 35.07 -2.45 15.82
#